data_AF-E0VPG0-F1
#
_entry.id   AF-E0VPG0-F1
#
_cell.length_a   1.000
_cell.length_b   1.000
_cell.length_c   1.000
_cell.angle_alpha   90.00
_cell.angle_beta   90.00
_cell.angle_gamma   90.00
#
_symmetry.space_group_name_H-M   'P 1'
#
loop_
_entity.id
_entity.type
_entity.pdbx_description
1 polymer ?
#
loop_
_entity_poly.entity_id
_entity_poly.type
_entity_poly.pdbx_seq_one_letter_code
_entity_poly.pdbx_strand_id
1 'polypeptide(L)'
;MKFFQERIKDNGGNITNDNLLVTHVLIEDSMMDSFPWVALKNNNMDKIQENNGKYLKISWLSDCLKWKNLLDTKNYEINVKGIENSRDRKWEEKLNEMEVGETSSLLTSPPKKKSKRKELDLLRCHVIPSSSSSVKKNKIVIEELEKLENVYDVRNDTSRCYSYKRAISAISLYDKEIKTYQEACSIPGIGQKIASEIMEVLESGKINKLENLLDDEKTKILKMFCNVWGAGPHTAEMWYSQGMRNLKDLRRGKLTRRQEIGLKLYRDLSEKIPRQEVIKIFQIIEKCVTEMNGDESSLGVELVGSYRRGKENCGDVDVMIVNHDDDDDDKRPGEILKKLWNLLKIQGFLTDDLVNFIQSDNTDKENRKYYGIFKLKGDEEKHRRLDIFVVSGREYASGLFHYTGSAMFNRTVKILARKKNMILTERGLYAGTIRKDPGG
;
A
#
# COMPACT_ATOMS: atom_id res chain seq x y z
N MET A 1 -3.91 -23.88 -1.86
CA MET A 1 -3.90 -25.34 -1.64
C MET A 1 -5.13 -26.06 -2.20
N LYS A 2 -6.32 -26.12 -1.57
CA LYS A 2 -7.45 -26.99 -2.03
C LYS A 2 -7.71 -27.00 -3.55
N PHE A 3 -7.97 -25.85 -4.17
CA PHE A 3 -8.14 -25.72 -5.64
C PHE A 3 -7.01 -26.36 -6.47
N PHE A 4 -5.78 -26.31 -5.96
CA PHE A 4 -4.61 -26.89 -6.61
C PHE A 4 -4.55 -28.42 -6.42
N GLN A 5 -5.00 -28.93 -5.27
CA GLN A 5 -5.14 -30.36 -5.00
C GLN A 5 -6.27 -31.00 -5.83
N GLU A 6 -7.37 -30.27 -6.03
CA GLU A 6 -8.44 -30.63 -6.97
C GLU A 6 -7.88 -30.69 -8.41
N ARG A 7 -7.24 -29.60 -8.88
CA ARG A 7 -6.64 -29.51 -10.22
C ARG A 7 -5.61 -30.58 -10.56
N ILE A 8 -4.83 -31.05 -9.58
CA ILE A 8 -3.88 -32.15 -9.78
C ILE A 8 -4.62 -33.45 -10.10
N LYS A 9 -5.68 -33.78 -9.34
CA LYS A 9 -6.52 -34.97 -9.57
C LYS A 9 -7.29 -34.89 -10.88
N ASP A 10 -7.86 -33.73 -11.20
CA ASP A 10 -8.59 -33.47 -12.46
C ASP A 10 -7.74 -33.72 -13.72
N ASN A 11 -6.40 -33.72 -13.59
CA ASN A 11 -5.45 -33.92 -14.68
C ASN A 11 -4.60 -35.20 -14.49
N GLY A 12 -5.10 -36.18 -13.73
CA GLY A 12 -4.50 -37.51 -13.60
C GLY A 12 -3.33 -37.62 -12.61
N GLY A 13 -3.04 -36.58 -11.83
CA GLY A 13 -2.01 -36.60 -10.80
C GLY A 13 -2.53 -37.12 -9.45
N ASN A 14 -1.70 -37.91 -8.76
CA ASN A 14 -1.97 -38.36 -7.40
C ASN A 14 -1.35 -37.42 -6.36
N ILE A 15 -1.88 -37.47 -5.14
CA ILE A 15 -1.41 -36.70 -3.98
C ILE A 15 -1.23 -37.67 -2.83
N THR A 16 0.00 -37.81 -2.33
CA THR A 16 0.36 -38.61 -1.16
C THR A 16 0.89 -37.70 -0.05
N ASN A 17 1.06 -38.26 1.15
CA ASN A 17 1.77 -37.61 2.26
C ASN A 17 3.12 -38.31 2.56
N ASP A 18 3.61 -39.12 1.63
CA ASP A 18 4.80 -39.96 1.82
C ASP A 18 6.08 -39.25 1.35
N ASN A 19 7.08 -39.15 2.23
CA ASN A 19 8.32 -38.41 1.99
C ASN A 19 9.35 -39.14 1.09
N LEU A 20 8.91 -39.99 0.16
CA LEU A 20 9.80 -40.78 -0.70
C LEU A 20 10.15 -40.05 -2.00
N LEU A 21 11.43 -39.71 -2.16
CA LEU A 21 12.07 -39.19 -3.39
C LEU A 21 11.39 -37.95 -4.02
N VAL A 22 11.47 -36.83 -3.31
CA VAL A 22 11.06 -35.50 -3.81
C VAL A 22 11.97 -35.04 -4.95
N THR A 23 11.53 -35.24 -6.20
CA THR A 23 12.25 -34.78 -7.40
C THR A 23 12.11 -33.27 -7.67
N HIS A 24 11.00 -32.68 -7.24
CA HIS A 24 10.68 -31.27 -7.51
C HIS A 24 9.96 -30.63 -6.32
N VAL A 25 10.42 -29.44 -5.91
CA VAL A 25 9.78 -28.58 -4.90
C VAL A 25 9.22 -27.35 -5.60
N LEU A 26 7.91 -27.11 -5.48
CA LEU A 26 7.23 -25.96 -6.09
C LEU A 26 7.10 -24.82 -5.08
N ILE A 27 7.56 -23.62 -5.45
CA ILE A 27 7.47 -22.40 -4.63
C ILE A 27 6.53 -21.40 -5.33
N GLU A 28 5.64 -20.76 -4.56
CA GLU A 28 4.70 -19.79 -5.12
C GLU A 28 5.45 -18.54 -5.63
N ASP A 29 5.23 -18.16 -6.90
CA ASP A 29 5.90 -17.04 -7.57
C ASP A 29 5.77 -15.71 -6.79
N SER A 30 4.69 -15.54 -6.01
CA SER A 30 4.44 -14.38 -5.13
C SER A 30 5.42 -14.28 -3.95
N MET A 31 5.96 -15.41 -3.47
CA MET A 31 6.83 -15.50 -2.30
C MET A 31 8.30 -15.21 -2.62
N MET A 32 8.64 -14.96 -3.90
CA MET A 32 10.00 -14.58 -4.31
C MET A 32 10.42 -13.22 -3.73
N ASP A 33 9.49 -12.25 -3.70
CA ASP A 33 9.75 -10.86 -3.27
C ASP A 33 9.55 -10.64 -1.76
N SER A 34 8.84 -11.53 -1.05
CA SER A 34 8.53 -11.40 0.36
C SER A 34 8.76 -12.70 1.15
N PHE A 35 9.92 -12.74 1.83
CA PHE A 35 10.26 -13.60 2.99
C PHE A 35 9.60 -14.99 3.04
N PRO A 36 10.28 -16.04 2.55
CA PRO A 36 10.61 -17.11 3.50
C PRO A 36 11.97 -17.83 3.28
N TRP A 37 13.03 -17.16 2.78
CA TRP A 37 14.37 -17.79 2.69
C TRP A 37 14.88 -18.36 4.03
N VAL A 38 14.55 -17.70 5.15
CA VAL A 38 14.87 -18.19 6.51
C VAL A 38 14.06 -19.45 6.89
N ALA A 39 12.80 -19.56 6.46
CA ALA A 39 11.98 -20.73 6.73
C ALA A 39 12.37 -21.94 5.85
N LEU A 40 12.93 -21.69 4.66
CA LEU A 40 13.58 -22.75 3.87
C LEU A 40 14.82 -23.30 4.59
N LYS A 41 15.69 -22.43 5.14
CA LYS A 41 16.92 -22.82 5.88
C LYS A 41 16.66 -23.81 7.03
N ASN A 42 15.48 -23.75 7.66
CA ASN A 42 15.10 -24.65 8.77
C ASN A 42 14.47 -26.00 8.33
N ASN A 43 14.28 -26.27 7.03
CA ASN A 43 13.47 -27.39 6.53
C ASN A 43 14.25 -28.45 5.72
N ASN A 44 15.50 -28.76 6.10
CA ASN A 44 16.35 -29.79 5.46
C ASN A 44 16.54 -29.60 3.94
N MET A 45 16.91 -28.39 3.50
CA MET A 45 17.16 -28.09 2.07
C MET A 45 18.23 -29.01 1.46
N ASP A 46 19.23 -29.36 2.24
CA ASP A 46 20.43 -30.11 1.82
C ASP A 46 20.03 -31.50 1.33
N LYS A 47 19.17 -32.20 2.10
CA LYS A 47 18.66 -33.56 1.81
C LYS A 47 17.86 -33.66 0.51
N ILE A 48 17.30 -32.55 0.03
CA ILE A 48 16.58 -32.51 -1.25
C ILE A 48 17.57 -32.37 -2.42
N GLN A 49 18.61 -31.56 -2.25
CA GLN A 49 19.64 -31.37 -3.27
C GLN A 49 20.61 -32.56 -3.37
N GLU A 50 20.89 -33.24 -2.26
CA GLU A 50 21.62 -34.51 -2.20
C GLU A 50 20.92 -35.61 -3.03
N ASN A 51 19.59 -35.58 -3.10
CA ASN A 51 18.77 -36.49 -3.92
C ASN A 51 18.45 -35.93 -5.32
N ASN A 52 19.26 -34.97 -5.81
CA ASN A 52 19.15 -34.37 -7.15
C ASN A 52 17.83 -33.62 -7.41
N GLY A 53 17.11 -33.23 -6.36
CA GLY A 53 15.81 -32.54 -6.43
C GLY A 53 15.91 -31.07 -6.85
N LYS A 54 14.98 -30.63 -7.72
CA LYS A 54 14.93 -29.25 -8.25
C LYS A 54 13.96 -28.36 -7.48
N TYR A 55 14.27 -27.08 -7.36
CA TYR A 55 13.33 -26.05 -6.91
C TYR A 55 12.77 -25.30 -8.11
N LEU A 56 11.44 -25.24 -8.24
CA LEU A 56 10.75 -24.60 -9.37
C LEU A 56 9.72 -23.57 -8.88
N LYS A 57 9.40 -22.60 -9.75
CA LYS A 57 8.23 -21.73 -9.62
C LYS A 57 6.92 -22.49 -9.84
N ILE A 58 5.86 -22.16 -9.11
CA ILE A 58 4.53 -22.81 -9.26
C ILE A 58 3.88 -22.48 -10.62
N SER A 59 4.34 -21.43 -11.30
CA SER A 59 4.05 -21.18 -12.72
C SER A 59 4.40 -22.35 -13.65
N TRP A 60 5.44 -23.16 -13.36
CA TRP A 60 5.77 -24.35 -14.15
C TRP A 60 4.61 -25.35 -14.20
N LEU A 61 4.13 -25.81 -13.04
CA LEU A 61 3.03 -26.75 -12.97
C LEU A 61 1.72 -26.12 -13.49
N SER A 62 1.56 -24.81 -13.31
CA SER A 62 0.41 -24.06 -13.85
C SER A 62 0.39 -24.08 -15.40
N ASP A 63 1.54 -23.90 -16.06
CA ASP A 63 1.65 -24.03 -17.52
C ASP A 63 1.59 -25.50 -17.97
N CYS A 64 2.21 -26.46 -17.26
CA CYS A 64 2.10 -27.90 -17.57
C CYS A 64 0.64 -28.38 -17.56
N LEU A 65 -0.16 -27.98 -16.56
CA LEU A 65 -1.60 -28.30 -16.47
C LEU A 65 -2.41 -27.61 -17.58
N LYS A 66 -2.07 -26.37 -17.93
CA LYS A 66 -2.72 -25.57 -18.97
C LYS A 66 -2.49 -26.12 -20.38
N TRP A 67 -1.28 -26.60 -20.67
CA TRP A 67 -0.90 -27.16 -21.97
C TRP A 67 -1.03 -28.69 -22.04
N LYS A 68 -1.42 -29.35 -20.94
CA LYS A 68 -1.51 -30.82 -20.79
C LYS A 68 -0.24 -31.56 -21.24
N ASN A 69 0.93 -30.97 -20.98
CA ASN A 69 2.22 -31.49 -21.40
C ASN A 69 3.29 -31.15 -20.35
N LEU A 70 4.30 -31.99 -20.19
CA LEU A 70 5.40 -31.76 -19.27
C LEU A 70 6.44 -30.82 -19.93
N LEU A 71 6.66 -29.65 -19.34
CA LEU A 71 7.55 -28.62 -19.90
C LEU A 71 8.98 -28.73 -19.34
N ASP A 72 9.97 -28.29 -20.12
CA ASP A 72 11.36 -28.14 -19.63
C ASP A 72 11.40 -27.23 -18.40
N THR A 73 12.16 -27.66 -17.39
CA THR A 73 12.25 -27.04 -16.07
C THR A 73 13.16 -25.82 -16.03
N LYS A 74 14.13 -25.68 -16.96
CA LYS A 74 15.20 -24.65 -16.92
C LYS A 74 14.70 -23.21 -16.73
N ASN A 75 13.60 -22.82 -17.40
CA ASN A 75 13.06 -21.45 -17.34
C ASN A 75 12.33 -21.13 -16.02
N TYR A 76 12.07 -22.16 -15.21
CA TYR A 76 11.31 -22.08 -13.96
C TYR A 76 12.16 -22.48 -12.74
N GLU A 77 13.36 -22.99 -12.95
CA GLU A 77 14.31 -23.37 -11.90
C GLU A 77 14.76 -22.18 -11.03
N ILE A 78 14.95 -22.45 -9.74
CA ILE A 78 15.35 -21.50 -8.72
C ILE A 78 16.71 -21.94 -8.17
N ASN A 79 17.78 -21.22 -8.53
CA ASN A 79 19.12 -21.55 -8.05
C ASN A 79 19.30 -21.15 -6.57
N VAL A 80 19.35 -22.14 -5.69
CA VAL A 80 19.54 -21.94 -4.24
C VAL A 80 21.04 -21.90 -3.85
N LYS A 81 21.92 -22.62 -4.56
CA LYS A 81 23.34 -22.80 -4.19
C LYS A 81 24.18 -21.51 -4.25
N GLY A 82 23.67 -20.44 -4.87
CA GLY A 82 24.33 -19.12 -4.88
C GLY A 82 24.02 -18.22 -3.68
N ILE A 83 23.18 -18.64 -2.74
CA ILE A 83 22.57 -17.74 -1.73
C ILE A 83 23.34 -17.74 -0.39
N GLU A 84 24.06 -18.81 -0.06
CA GLU A 84 24.65 -19.02 1.27
C GLU A 84 25.72 -17.98 1.66
N ASN A 85 26.53 -17.53 0.71
CA ASN A 85 27.61 -16.56 0.95
C ASN A 85 27.31 -15.13 0.45
N SER A 86 26.12 -14.89 -0.14
CA SER A 86 25.82 -13.65 -0.88
C SER A 86 24.79 -12.73 -0.21
N ARG A 87 24.40 -13.01 1.04
CA ARG A 87 23.45 -12.19 1.80
C ARG A 87 23.92 -11.73 3.18
N ASP A 88 24.65 -12.54 3.94
CA ASP A 88 25.08 -12.11 5.28
C ASP A 88 26.09 -10.94 5.18
N ARG A 89 27.14 -11.06 4.34
CA ARG A 89 28.00 -9.92 3.97
C ARG A 89 27.23 -8.76 3.33
N LYS A 90 26.19 -9.05 2.56
CA LYS A 90 25.43 -8.06 1.76
C LYS A 90 24.41 -7.25 2.58
N TRP A 91 24.32 -7.48 3.89
CA TRP A 91 23.73 -6.55 4.84
C TRP A 91 24.80 -5.69 5.54
N GLU A 92 25.99 -6.23 5.79
CA GLU A 92 27.12 -5.52 6.45
C GLU A 92 27.84 -4.56 5.50
N GLU A 93 28.26 -5.02 4.30
CA GLU A 93 28.85 -4.19 3.23
C GLU A 93 27.94 -3.00 2.88
N LYS A 94 26.63 -3.21 2.98
CA LYS A 94 25.59 -2.22 2.65
C LYS A 94 25.40 -1.12 3.70
N LEU A 95 26.05 -1.23 4.87
CA LEU A 95 26.19 -0.16 5.85
C LEU A 95 27.46 0.67 5.61
N ASN A 96 28.48 0.09 4.95
CA ASN A 96 29.75 0.76 4.67
C ASN A 96 29.80 1.43 3.28
N GLU A 97 29.08 0.93 2.26
CA GLU A 97 28.98 1.57 0.93
C GLU A 97 28.14 2.87 0.91
N MET A 98 27.99 3.56 2.04
CA MET A 98 27.42 4.92 2.12
C MET A 98 28.49 6.03 2.14
N GLU A 99 29.78 5.69 2.09
CA GLU A 99 30.88 6.65 1.90
C GLU A 99 31.67 6.37 0.62
N VAL A 100 32.06 7.44 -0.08
CA VAL A 100 32.86 7.50 -1.31
C VAL A 100 32.23 6.85 -2.56
N GLY A 101 32.39 7.49 -3.71
CA GLY A 101 32.01 6.91 -5.00
C GLY A 101 32.82 7.52 -6.15
N GLU A 102 32.99 6.77 -7.24
CA GLU A 102 33.54 7.30 -8.49
C GLU A 102 33.04 6.52 -9.74
N THR A 103 33.67 6.70 -10.91
CA THR A 103 32.99 6.63 -12.23
C THR A 103 33.45 5.49 -13.17
N SER A 104 32.79 5.40 -14.36
CA SER A 104 33.13 4.63 -15.59
C SER A 104 32.19 3.45 -15.96
N SER A 105 31.95 3.05 -17.22
CA SER A 105 31.65 3.76 -18.49
C SER A 105 31.14 2.74 -19.56
N LEU A 106 30.76 3.21 -20.78
CA LEU A 106 30.33 2.44 -21.99
C LEU A 106 28.90 1.79 -21.90
N LEU A 107 27.92 1.98 -22.81
CA LEU A 107 27.80 1.77 -24.28
C LEU A 107 27.74 0.27 -24.66
N THR A 108 26.73 -0.31 -25.35
CA THR A 108 25.52 0.15 -26.10
C THR A 108 24.30 -0.80 -25.83
N SER A 109 23.13 -0.91 -26.50
CA SER A 109 22.49 -0.34 -27.72
C SER A 109 20.92 -0.43 -27.66
N PRO A 110 20.16 0.21 -28.59
CA PRO A 110 18.68 0.14 -28.68
C PRO A 110 18.14 -0.36 -30.06
N PRO A 111 16.82 -0.36 -30.41
CA PRO A 111 15.56 -0.41 -29.65
C PRO A 111 14.55 -1.49 -30.18
N LYS A 112 13.34 -1.59 -29.59
CA LYS A 112 12.11 -1.89 -30.37
C LYS A 112 10.95 -0.96 -29.99
N LYS A 113 10.38 -0.25 -30.98
CA LYS A 113 9.31 0.75 -30.81
C LYS A 113 7.94 0.07 -30.59
N LYS A 114 7.33 0.23 -29.41
CA LYS A 114 5.88 0.16 -29.23
C LYS A 114 5.28 1.58 -29.26
N SER A 115 3.99 1.71 -29.56
CA SER A 115 3.39 3.01 -29.88
C SER A 115 3.30 3.94 -28.66
N LYS A 116 4.09 5.04 -28.68
CA LYS A 116 4.09 6.10 -27.66
C LYS A 116 2.69 6.67 -27.36
N ARG A 117 1.76 6.62 -28.32
CA ARG A 117 0.41 7.21 -28.19
C ARG A 117 -0.44 6.46 -27.16
N LYS A 118 -0.58 5.14 -27.28
CA LYS A 118 -1.29 4.29 -26.30
C LYS A 118 -0.66 4.33 -24.90
N GLU A 119 0.64 4.59 -24.81
CA GLU A 119 1.37 4.61 -23.54
C GLU A 119 1.18 5.93 -22.76
N LEU A 120 1.01 7.05 -23.46
CA LEU A 120 0.79 8.36 -22.84
C LEU A 120 -0.63 8.50 -22.30
N ASP A 121 -1.64 8.01 -23.02
CA ASP A 121 -3.04 8.04 -22.56
C ASP A 121 -3.28 7.12 -21.35
N LEU A 122 -2.47 6.05 -21.20
CA LEU A 122 -2.47 5.18 -20.01
C LEU A 122 -1.93 5.87 -18.74
N LEU A 123 -1.20 6.98 -18.89
CA LEU A 123 -0.78 7.85 -17.79
C LEU A 123 -1.79 8.98 -17.54
N ARG A 124 -2.40 9.52 -18.60
CA ARG A 124 -3.45 10.55 -18.50
C ARG A 124 -4.63 10.13 -17.64
N CYS A 125 -5.11 8.89 -17.76
CA CYS A 125 -6.24 8.38 -16.95
C CYS A 125 -5.96 8.22 -15.45
N HIS A 126 -4.82 8.72 -14.96
CA HIS A 126 -4.41 8.73 -13.56
C HIS A 126 -3.96 10.12 -13.05
N VAL A 127 -3.91 11.16 -13.90
CA VAL A 127 -3.55 12.53 -13.49
C VAL A 127 -4.82 13.30 -13.17
N ILE A 128 -5.18 13.37 -11.89
CA ILE A 128 -6.32 14.17 -11.41
C ILE A 128 -6.00 15.66 -11.64
N PRO A 129 -6.82 16.42 -12.40
CA PRO A 129 -6.62 17.85 -12.56
C PRO A 129 -6.93 18.56 -11.24
N SER A 130 -6.09 19.53 -10.89
CA SER A 130 -6.36 20.51 -9.85
C SER A 130 -7.36 21.56 -10.37
N SER A 131 -8.60 21.14 -10.61
CA SER A 131 -9.72 22.00 -10.96
C SER A 131 -10.85 21.85 -9.95
N SER A 132 -11.00 22.84 -9.09
CA SER A 132 -12.15 23.04 -8.21
C SER A 132 -13.46 23.22 -9.02
N SER A 133 -14.59 23.14 -8.33
CA SER A 133 -15.96 23.49 -8.75
C SER A 133 -16.60 22.79 -9.97
N SER A 134 -15.93 21.89 -10.70
CA SER A 134 -16.65 21.03 -11.65
C SER A 134 -17.50 19.98 -10.91
N VAL A 135 -18.83 20.06 -11.01
CA VAL A 135 -19.71 18.95 -10.62
C VAL A 135 -19.30 17.73 -11.43
N LYS A 136 -18.94 16.62 -10.75
CA LYS A 136 -18.62 15.35 -11.41
C LYS A 136 -19.83 14.88 -12.21
N LYS A 137 -19.84 15.09 -13.54
CA LYS A 137 -20.98 14.77 -14.42
C LYS A 137 -21.45 13.32 -14.28
N ASN A 138 -20.51 12.42 -14.03
CA ASN A 138 -20.74 10.99 -13.85
C ASN A 138 -20.77 10.58 -12.35
N LYS A 139 -21.26 11.44 -11.44
CA LYS A 139 -21.17 11.24 -9.98
C LYS A 139 -21.71 9.88 -9.52
N ILE A 140 -22.94 9.54 -9.90
CA ILE A 140 -23.61 8.28 -9.45
C ILE A 140 -22.82 7.06 -9.95
N VAL A 141 -22.40 7.07 -11.21
CA VAL A 141 -21.54 6.03 -11.81
C VAL A 141 -20.22 5.87 -11.04
N ILE A 142 -19.60 6.97 -10.63
CA ILE A 142 -18.39 6.96 -9.82
C ILE A 142 -18.66 6.37 -8.43
N GLU A 143 -19.76 6.76 -7.77
CA GLU A 143 -20.12 6.29 -6.42
C GLU A 143 -20.46 4.80 -6.38
N GLU A 144 -21.20 4.28 -7.37
CA GLU A 144 -21.49 2.84 -7.50
C GLU A 144 -20.23 2.02 -7.80
N LEU A 145 -19.36 2.50 -8.70
CA LEU A 145 -18.09 1.83 -8.97
C LEU A 145 -17.12 1.93 -7.77
N GLU A 146 -17.13 3.02 -7.00
CA GLU A 146 -16.36 3.14 -5.74
C GLU A 146 -16.85 2.14 -4.68
N LYS A 147 -18.16 1.95 -4.48
CA LYS A 147 -18.70 0.91 -3.58
C LYS A 147 -18.21 -0.49 -4.00
N LEU A 148 -18.31 -0.80 -5.29
CA LEU A 148 -17.91 -2.07 -5.87
C LEU A 148 -16.39 -2.32 -5.79
N GLU A 149 -15.59 -1.28 -5.97
CA GLU A 149 -14.14 -1.27 -5.78
C GLU A 149 -13.79 -1.70 -4.34
N ASN A 150 -14.36 -0.99 -3.34
CA ASN A 150 -14.16 -1.30 -1.91
C ASN A 150 -14.57 -2.74 -1.55
N VAL A 151 -15.65 -3.26 -2.15
CA VAL A 151 -16.08 -4.66 -1.96
C VAL A 151 -15.02 -5.66 -2.44
N TYR A 152 -14.39 -5.42 -3.59
CA TYR A 152 -13.32 -6.29 -4.08
C TYR A 152 -12.01 -6.10 -3.31
N ASP A 153 -11.69 -4.89 -2.86
CA ASP A 153 -10.54 -4.60 -1.99
C ASP A 153 -10.64 -5.38 -0.67
N VAL A 154 -11.78 -5.29 0.03
CA VAL A 154 -12.12 -6.05 1.26
C VAL A 154 -12.05 -7.57 1.06
N ARG A 155 -12.42 -8.07 -0.13
CA ARG A 155 -12.33 -9.50 -0.49
C ARG A 155 -10.94 -9.91 -1.01
N ASN A 156 -9.93 -9.06 -0.85
CA ASN A 156 -8.55 -9.26 -1.29
C ASN A 156 -8.40 -9.52 -2.81
N ASP A 157 -9.39 -9.13 -3.62
CA ASP A 157 -9.39 -9.26 -5.07
C ASP A 157 -8.74 -8.03 -5.72
N THR A 158 -7.42 -7.96 -5.54
CA THR A 158 -6.56 -6.85 -5.97
C THR A 158 -6.65 -6.57 -7.48
N SER A 159 -6.92 -7.59 -8.30
CA SER A 159 -7.07 -7.47 -9.75
C SER A 159 -8.36 -6.74 -10.14
N ARG A 160 -9.49 -7.09 -9.53
CA ARG A 160 -10.76 -6.40 -9.78
C ARG A 160 -10.77 -5.02 -9.14
N CYS A 161 -10.33 -4.88 -7.89
CA CYS A 161 -10.14 -3.58 -7.22
C CYS A 161 -9.32 -2.60 -8.09
N TYR A 162 -8.14 -3.01 -8.58
CA TYR A 162 -7.30 -2.14 -9.42
C TYR A 162 -7.98 -1.75 -10.75
N SER A 163 -8.81 -2.64 -11.31
CA SER A 163 -9.57 -2.37 -12.53
C SER A 163 -10.62 -1.27 -12.32
N TYR A 164 -11.38 -1.32 -11.21
CA TYR A 164 -12.33 -0.26 -10.88
C TYR A 164 -11.61 1.03 -10.46
N LYS A 165 -10.54 0.98 -9.65
CA LYS A 165 -9.72 2.16 -9.29
C LYS A 165 -9.25 2.93 -10.55
N ARG A 166 -8.92 2.22 -11.63
CA ARG A 166 -8.58 2.83 -12.94
C ARG A 166 -9.79 3.40 -13.69
N ALA A 167 -10.91 2.69 -13.72
CA ALA A 167 -12.15 3.18 -14.35
C ALA A 167 -12.68 4.44 -13.64
N ILE A 168 -12.80 4.42 -12.31
CA ILE A 168 -13.20 5.57 -11.47
C ILE A 168 -12.32 6.80 -11.75
N SER A 169 -11.00 6.58 -11.89
CA SER A 169 -10.06 7.64 -12.26
C SER A 169 -10.36 8.18 -13.66
N ALA A 170 -10.49 7.32 -14.67
CA ALA A 170 -10.80 7.74 -16.04
C ALA A 170 -12.16 8.44 -16.19
N ILE A 171 -13.19 8.00 -15.46
CA ILE A 171 -14.54 8.59 -15.46
C ILE A 171 -14.56 9.92 -14.70
N SER A 172 -13.77 10.06 -13.63
CA SER A 172 -13.56 11.34 -12.92
C SER A 172 -12.82 12.39 -13.76
N LEU A 173 -12.18 11.96 -14.86
CA LEU A 173 -11.47 12.80 -15.83
C LEU A 173 -12.28 13.08 -17.10
N TYR A 174 -13.46 12.46 -17.23
CA TYR A 174 -14.28 12.60 -18.43
C TYR A 174 -15.11 13.88 -18.36
N ASP A 175 -14.94 14.75 -19.36
CA ASP A 175 -15.49 16.11 -19.40
C ASP A 175 -16.99 16.17 -19.72
N LYS A 176 -17.62 15.01 -19.96
CA LYS A 176 -19.00 14.84 -20.41
C LYS A 176 -19.74 13.85 -19.53
N GLU A 177 -21.06 13.86 -19.63
CA GLU A 177 -21.92 12.77 -19.16
C GLU A 177 -21.75 11.58 -20.11
N ILE A 178 -21.54 10.38 -19.59
CA ILE A 178 -21.59 9.15 -20.38
C ILE A 178 -23.07 8.83 -20.65
N LYS A 179 -23.43 8.65 -21.93
CA LYS A 179 -24.81 8.39 -22.36
C LYS A 179 -24.98 7.09 -23.14
N THR A 180 -23.89 6.50 -23.63
CA THR A 180 -23.94 5.26 -24.44
C THR A 180 -22.82 4.28 -24.08
N TYR A 181 -23.06 3.00 -24.37
CA TYR A 181 -22.09 1.93 -24.18
C TYR A 181 -20.81 2.13 -25.01
N GLN A 182 -20.96 2.66 -26.23
CA GLN A 182 -19.87 2.96 -27.15
C GLN A 182 -19.00 4.12 -26.63
N GLU A 183 -19.62 5.15 -26.06
CA GLU A 183 -18.94 6.26 -25.39
C GLU A 183 -18.19 5.78 -24.15
N ALA A 184 -18.82 4.96 -23.30
CA ALA A 184 -18.16 4.30 -22.17
C ALA A 184 -16.93 3.47 -22.60
N CYS A 185 -17.06 2.66 -23.66
CA CYS A 185 -15.95 1.87 -24.21
C CYS A 185 -14.85 2.72 -24.87
N SER A 186 -15.12 3.99 -25.22
CA SER A 186 -14.11 4.89 -25.80
C SER A 186 -13.13 5.43 -24.76
N ILE A 187 -13.50 5.41 -23.47
CA ILE A 187 -12.72 6.00 -22.38
C ILE A 187 -11.50 5.12 -22.03
N PRO A 188 -10.25 5.62 -22.12
CA PRO A 188 -9.04 4.81 -21.92
C PRO A 188 -8.91 4.16 -20.55
N GLY A 189 -9.23 2.86 -20.48
CA GLY A 189 -9.16 2.05 -19.25
C GLY A 189 -10.48 1.39 -18.88
N ILE A 190 -11.59 1.77 -19.51
CA ILE A 190 -12.87 1.08 -19.40
C ILE A 190 -12.88 -0.08 -20.40
N GLY A 191 -13.25 -1.27 -19.95
CA GLY A 191 -13.48 -2.44 -20.79
C GLY A 191 -14.96 -2.79 -20.86
N GLN A 192 -15.35 -3.61 -21.84
CA GLN A 192 -16.74 -4.02 -22.13
C GLN A 192 -17.59 -4.28 -20.87
N LYS A 193 -17.07 -5.04 -19.90
CA LYS A 193 -17.76 -5.34 -18.65
C LYS A 193 -18.07 -4.11 -17.80
N ILE A 194 -17.09 -3.20 -17.63
CA ILE A 194 -17.30 -1.97 -16.86
C ILE A 194 -18.22 -1.02 -17.64
N ALA A 195 -18.16 -1.00 -18.98
CA ALA A 195 -19.11 -0.25 -19.80
C ALA A 195 -20.56 -0.75 -19.65
N SER A 196 -20.79 -2.07 -19.55
CA SER A 196 -22.12 -2.61 -19.24
C SER A 196 -22.61 -2.19 -17.85
N GLU A 197 -21.71 -2.22 -16.86
CA GLU A 197 -22.01 -1.82 -15.48
C GLU A 197 -22.25 -0.31 -15.35
N ILE A 198 -21.66 0.52 -16.22
CA ILE A 198 -22.00 1.94 -16.34
C ILE A 198 -23.42 2.12 -16.89
N MET A 199 -23.81 1.36 -17.93
CA MET A 199 -25.18 1.42 -18.45
C MET A 199 -26.20 0.96 -17.41
N GLU A 200 -25.91 -0.10 -16.66
CA GLU A 200 -26.76 -0.58 -15.55
C GLU A 200 -27.04 0.53 -14.52
N VAL A 201 -26.04 1.35 -14.18
CA VAL A 201 -26.20 2.51 -13.29
C VAL A 201 -26.94 3.68 -13.95
N LEU A 202 -26.76 3.91 -15.25
CA LEU A 202 -27.50 4.95 -15.98
C LEU A 202 -28.99 4.60 -16.15
N GLU A 203 -29.32 3.31 -16.25
CA GLU A 203 -30.68 2.80 -16.39
C GLU A 203 -31.41 2.63 -15.05
N SER A 204 -30.73 2.16 -14.01
CA SER A 204 -31.35 1.77 -12.73
C SER A 204 -30.88 2.55 -11.50
N GLY A 205 -29.83 3.38 -11.63
CA GLY A 205 -29.15 4.04 -10.52
C GLY A 205 -28.27 3.13 -9.65
N LYS A 206 -28.16 1.83 -10.00
CA LYS A 206 -27.48 0.80 -9.19
C LYS A 206 -26.73 -0.23 -10.05
N ILE A 207 -26.01 -1.12 -9.38
CA ILE A 207 -25.44 -2.36 -9.95
C ILE A 207 -26.01 -3.57 -9.19
N ASN A 208 -26.79 -4.44 -9.82
CA ASN A 208 -27.49 -5.54 -9.11
C ASN A 208 -26.52 -6.54 -8.45
N LYS A 209 -25.38 -6.84 -9.10
CA LYS A 209 -24.32 -7.67 -8.50
C LYS A 209 -23.63 -7.00 -7.31
N LEU A 210 -23.70 -5.67 -7.16
CA LEU A 210 -23.12 -4.96 -6.01
C LEU A 210 -24.02 -5.17 -4.80
N GLU A 211 -25.33 -5.00 -4.95
CA GLU A 211 -26.31 -5.23 -3.88
C GLU A 211 -26.16 -6.67 -3.32
N ASN A 212 -26.09 -7.67 -4.20
CA ASN A 212 -25.85 -9.07 -3.82
C ASN A 212 -24.50 -9.28 -3.09
N LEU A 213 -23.44 -8.55 -3.47
CA LEU A 213 -22.14 -8.63 -2.80
C LEU A 213 -22.08 -7.85 -1.48
N LEU A 214 -22.91 -6.82 -1.31
CA LEU A 214 -23.07 -6.08 -0.06
C LEU A 214 -23.92 -6.86 0.95
N ASP A 215 -24.86 -7.69 0.48
CA ASP A 215 -25.67 -8.55 1.34
C ASP A 215 -24.98 -9.86 1.76
N ASP A 216 -24.01 -10.35 1.00
CA ASP A 216 -23.19 -11.52 1.37
C ASP A 216 -22.57 -11.40 2.78
N GLU A 217 -22.87 -12.37 3.65
CA GLU A 217 -22.36 -12.43 5.02
C GLU A 217 -20.84 -12.38 5.08
N LYS A 218 -20.15 -13.04 4.13
CA LYS A 218 -18.69 -13.01 4.10
C LYS A 218 -18.19 -11.60 3.80
N THR A 219 -18.75 -10.86 2.85
CA THR A 219 -18.40 -9.44 2.65
C THR A 219 -18.67 -8.60 3.90
N LYS A 220 -19.83 -8.77 4.54
CA LYS A 220 -20.19 -8.04 5.78
C LYS A 220 -19.15 -8.25 6.89
N ILE A 221 -18.74 -9.50 7.11
CA ILE A 221 -17.76 -9.88 8.14
C ILE A 221 -16.34 -9.40 7.78
N LEU A 222 -15.89 -9.61 6.54
CA LEU A 222 -14.58 -9.12 6.09
C LEU A 222 -14.47 -7.59 6.19
N LYS A 223 -15.55 -6.86 5.87
CA LYS A 223 -15.59 -5.39 5.98
C LYS A 223 -15.45 -4.91 7.42
N MET A 224 -16.15 -5.55 8.35
CA MET A 224 -16.00 -5.31 9.80
C MET A 224 -14.57 -5.63 10.28
N PHE A 225 -13.95 -6.70 9.78
CA PHE A 225 -12.56 -7.03 10.12
C PHE A 225 -11.55 -6.04 9.54
N CYS A 226 -11.74 -5.55 8.30
CA CYS A 226 -10.89 -4.51 7.70
C CYS A 226 -11.00 -3.13 8.39
N ASN A 227 -12.08 -2.89 9.14
CA ASN A 227 -12.22 -1.69 9.96
C ASN A 227 -11.41 -1.75 11.27
N VAL A 228 -10.92 -2.92 11.69
CA VAL A 228 -9.99 -3.02 12.82
C VAL A 228 -8.64 -2.46 12.37
N TRP A 229 -8.20 -1.35 12.98
CA TRP A 229 -6.95 -0.71 12.54
C TRP A 229 -5.76 -1.67 12.66
N GLY A 230 -4.92 -1.72 11.61
CA GLY A 230 -3.83 -2.69 11.48
C GLY A 230 -4.25 -4.04 10.88
N ALA A 231 -5.51 -4.24 10.48
CA ALA A 231 -5.96 -5.42 9.73
C ALA A 231 -6.31 -5.06 8.28
N GLY A 232 -5.53 -5.58 7.33
CA GLY A 232 -5.85 -5.46 5.90
C GLY A 232 -6.75 -6.61 5.41
N PRO A 233 -7.16 -6.62 4.14
CA PRO A 233 -7.98 -7.69 3.55
C PRO A 233 -7.39 -9.10 3.74
N HIS A 234 -6.06 -9.24 3.64
CA HIS A 234 -5.37 -10.50 3.94
C HIS A 234 -5.55 -10.94 5.41
N THR A 235 -5.46 -10.02 6.37
CA THR A 235 -5.70 -10.29 7.80
C THR A 235 -7.16 -10.64 8.06
N ALA A 236 -8.10 -9.97 7.41
CA ALA A 236 -9.53 -10.25 7.51
C ALA A 236 -9.88 -11.65 6.97
N GLU A 237 -9.34 -12.05 5.81
CA GLU A 237 -9.48 -13.41 5.26
C GLU A 237 -8.79 -14.47 6.14
N MET A 238 -7.66 -14.14 6.76
CA MET A 238 -7.01 -15.02 7.75
C MET A 238 -7.92 -15.27 8.96
N TRP A 239 -8.45 -14.23 9.60
CA TRP A 239 -9.39 -14.38 10.72
C TRP A 239 -10.68 -15.11 10.31
N TYR A 240 -11.22 -14.81 9.12
CA TYR A 240 -12.39 -15.50 8.59
C TYR A 240 -12.12 -17.00 8.37
N SER A 241 -10.95 -17.36 7.84
CA SER A 241 -10.56 -18.77 7.64
C SER A 241 -10.27 -19.51 8.95
N GLN A 242 -9.85 -18.80 10.00
CA GLN A 242 -9.76 -19.30 11.39
C GLN A 242 -11.14 -19.45 12.09
N GLY A 243 -12.24 -19.24 11.38
CA GLY A 243 -13.60 -19.41 11.90
C GLY A 243 -14.14 -18.22 12.69
N MET A 244 -13.42 -17.09 12.75
CA MET A 244 -13.89 -15.87 13.42
C MET A 244 -14.99 -15.21 12.59
N ARG A 245 -16.06 -14.75 13.24
CA ARG A 245 -17.24 -14.15 12.61
C ARG A 245 -17.61 -12.77 13.18
N ASN A 246 -17.16 -12.44 14.39
CA ASN A 246 -17.45 -11.17 15.05
C ASN A 246 -16.24 -10.61 15.84
N LEU A 247 -16.29 -9.33 16.23
CA LEU A 247 -15.19 -8.64 16.94
C LEU A 247 -14.82 -9.25 18.31
N LYS A 248 -15.71 -9.99 18.97
CA LYS A 248 -15.38 -10.70 20.22
C LYS A 248 -14.47 -11.89 19.94
N ASP A 249 -14.65 -12.57 18.80
CA ASP A 249 -13.85 -13.74 18.42
C ASP A 249 -12.37 -13.38 18.23
N LEU A 250 -12.09 -12.17 17.72
CA LEU A 250 -10.73 -11.66 17.50
C LEU A 250 -9.87 -11.67 18.78
N ARG A 251 -10.50 -11.54 19.96
CA ARG A 251 -9.84 -11.62 21.28
C ARG A 251 -9.29 -13.02 21.61
N ARG A 252 -9.68 -14.05 20.85
CA ARG A 252 -9.15 -15.43 20.94
C ARG A 252 -7.93 -15.65 20.04
N GLY A 253 -7.65 -14.73 19.12
CA GLY A 253 -6.51 -14.80 18.20
C GLY A 253 -5.27 -14.11 18.75
N LYS A 254 -4.10 -14.45 18.21
CA LYS A 254 -2.87 -13.68 18.44
C LYS A 254 -2.91 -12.41 17.59
N LEU A 255 -3.27 -11.29 18.22
CA LEU A 255 -3.24 -9.97 17.62
C LEU A 255 -1.83 -9.36 17.71
N THR A 256 -1.58 -8.32 16.91
CA THR A 256 -0.46 -7.40 17.13
C THR A 256 -0.93 -6.23 17.99
N ARG A 257 -0.02 -5.56 18.73
CA ARG A 257 -0.30 -4.33 19.51
C ARG A 257 -1.16 -3.30 18.74
N ARG A 258 -0.90 -3.18 17.44
CA ARG A 258 -1.66 -2.34 16.50
C ARG A 258 -3.14 -2.73 16.40
N GLN A 259 -3.40 -4.02 16.21
CA GLN A 259 -4.75 -4.58 16.11
C GLN A 259 -5.45 -4.66 17.47
N GLU A 260 -4.71 -4.79 18.57
CA GLU A 260 -5.25 -4.68 19.93
C GLU A 260 -5.80 -3.28 20.20
N ILE A 261 -5.03 -2.22 19.88
CA ILE A 261 -5.49 -0.82 19.95
C ILE A 261 -6.65 -0.59 18.97
N GLY A 262 -6.55 -1.09 17.73
CA GLY A 262 -7.60 -1.01 16.72
C GLY A 262 -8.91 -1.72 17.11
N LEU A 263 -8.85 -2.76 17.93
CA LEU A 263 -10.01 -3.48 18.47
C LEU A 263 -10.57 -2.83 19.75
N LYS A 264 -9.68 -2.34 20.63
CA LYS A 264 -10.01 -1.54 21.84
C LYS A 264 -10.83 -0.30 21.47
N LEU A 265 -10.40 0.42 20.43
CA LEU A 265 -10.94 1.71 20.01
C LEU A 265 -11.79 1.64 18.72
N TYR A 266 -12.26 0.43 18.36
CA TYR A 266 -12.93 0.15 17.08
C TYR A 266 -14.07 1.12 16.72
N ARG A 267 -14.84 1.59 17.72
CA ARG A 267 -15.98 2.51 17.50
C ARG A 267 -15.48 3.87 17.00
N ASP A 268 -14.71 4.56 17.85
CA ASP A 268 -14.14 5.89 17.62
C ASP A 268 -13.34 5.97 16.30
N LEU A 269 -12.59 4.90 15.98
CA LEU A 269 -11.73 4.80 14.79
C LEU A 269 -12.47 4.34 13.52
N SER A 270 -13.67 3.77 13.64
CA SER A 270 -14.54 3.49 12.47
C SER A 270 -15.27 4.75 11.99
N GLU A 271 -15.56 5.68 12.90
CA GLU A 271 -16.19 6.95 12.58
C GLU A 271 -15.27 7.88 11.78
N LYS A 272 -15.85 8.77 10.97
CA LYS A 272 -15.10 9.83 10.28
C LYS A 272 -14.94 11.05 11.17
N ILE A 273 -13.94 11.86 10.82
CA ILE A 273 -13.54 13.08 11.52
C ILE A 273 -14.02 14.28 10.69
N PRO A 274 -15.02 15.06 11.16
CA PRO A 274 -15.45 16.28 10.47
C PRO A 274 -14.35 17.33 10.43
N ARG A 275 -14.31 18.18 9.39
CA ARG A 275 -13.26 19.22 9.23
C ARG A 275 -13.06 20.11 10.46
N GLN A 276 -14.13 20.44 11.19
CA GLN A 276 -14.06 21.26 12.42
C GLN A 276 -13.25 20.57 13.54
N GLU A 277 -13.38 19.25 13.68
CA GLU A 277 -12.64 18.47 14.67
C GLU A 277 -11.16 18.32 14.25
N VAL A 278 -10.89 18.14 12.95
CA VAL A 278 -9.52 18.16 12.40
C VAL A 278 -8.82 19.51 12.70
N ILE A 279 -9.54 20.63 12.57
CA ILE A 279 -9.01 21.97 12.90
C ILE A 279 -8.69 22.10 14.40
N LYS A 280 -9.59 21.65 15.30
CA LYS A 280 -9.32 21.65 16.76
C LYS A 280 -8.03 20.89 17.10
N ILE A 281 -7.85 19.70 16.53
CA ILE A 281 -6.67 18.85 16.76
C ILE A 281 -5.41 19.53 16.19
N PHE A 282 -5.50 20.10 14.98
CA PHE A 282 -4.40 20.85 14.38
C PHE A 282 -3.96 22.04 15.22
N GLN A 283 -4.88 22.88 15.70
CA GLN A 283 -4.56 24.07 16.50
C GLN A 283 -3.83 23.73 17.81
N ILE A 284 -4.10 22.56 18.41
CA ILE A 284 -3.36 22.07 19.58
C ILE A 284 -1.93 21.68 19.19
N ILE A 285 -1.76 20.99 18.05
CA ILE A 285 -0.44 20.56 17.56
C ILE A 285 0.41 21.77 17.15
N GLU A 286 -0.18 22.72 16.42
CA GLU A 286 0.41 24.01 16.03
C GLU A 286 0.89 24.77 17.27
N LYS A 287 0.02 24.93 18.29
CA LYS A 287 0.39 25.54 19.57
C LYS A 287 1.55 24.81 20.28
N CYS A 288 1.55 23.47 20.27
CA CYS A 288 2.65 22.68 20.84
C CYS A 288 3.97 22.83 20.06
N VAL A 289 3.92 23.02 18.73
CA VAL A 289 5.11 23.31 17.91
C VAL A 289 5.67 24.70 18.24
N THR A 290 4.83 25.71 18.42
CA THR A 290 5.28 27.04 18.88
C THR A 290 5.87 26.97 20.29
N GLU A 291 5.18 26.32 21.24
CA GLU A 291 5.62 26.16 22.64
C GLU A 291 7.02 25.52 22.78
N MET A 292 7.37 24.56 21.93
CA MET A 292 8.65 23.83 22.05
C MET A 292 9.84 24.51 21.37
N ASN A 293 9.62 25.61 20.65
CA ASN A 293 10.64 26.30 19.84
C ASN A 293 10.90 27.76 20.25
N GLY A 294 9.89 28.47 20.77
CA GLY A 294 9.99 29.92 21.06
C GLY A 294 9.83 30.82 19.83
N ASP A 295 9.99 32.12 20.04
CA ASP A 295 9.57 33.18 19.09
C ASP A 295 10.45 33.30 17.83
N GLU A 296 11.62 32.65 17.78
CA GLU A 296 12.54 32.68 16.62
C GLU A 296 12.33 31.48 15.65
N SER A 297 11.19 30.80 15.73
CA SER A 297 10.92 29.51 15.06
C SER A 297 10.79 29.58 13.54
N SER A 298 11.64 28.84 12.84
CA SER A 298 11.53 28.52 11.40
C SER A 298 10.67 27.28 11.09
N LEU A 299 9.90 26.75 12.05
CA LEU A 299 9.02 25.60 11.78
C LEU A 299 7.66 26.04 11.23
N GLY A 300 7.33 25.58 10.02
CA GLY A 300 5.98 25.62 9.46
C GLY A 300 5.16 24.37 9.82
N VAL A 301 3.83 24.49 9.90
CA VAL A 301 2.90 23.37 10.18
C VAL A 301 1.75 23.39 9.18
N GLU A 302 1.47 22.26 8.51
CA GLU A 302 0.39 22.12 7.52
C GLU A 302 -0.49 20.88 7.79
N LEU A 303 -1.81 21.05 7.63
CA LEU A 303 -2.71 19.92 7.42
C LEU A 303 -2.55 19.39 5.99
N VAL A 304 -2.22 18.10 5.86
CA VAL A 304 -1.98 17.43 4.57
C VAL A 304 -3.08 16.40 4.27
N GLY A 305 -2.74 15.31 3.57
CA GLY A 305 -3.58 14.13 3.39
C GLY A 305 -5.04 14.38 3.00
N SER A 306 -5.96 13.75 3.73
CA SER A 306 -7.38 13.74 3.33
C SER A 306 -8.06 15.11 3.50
N TYR A 307 -7.62 15.90 4.49
CA TYR A 307 -8.09 17.26 4.72
C TYR A 307 -7.67 18.24 3.61
N ARG A 308 -6.40 18.20 3.19
CA ARG A 308 -5.84 19.11 2.15
C ARG A 308 -6.40 18.84 0.76
N ARG A 309 -6.84 17.60 0.49
CA ARG A 309 -7.62 17.23 -0.71
C ARG A 309 -9.10 17.64 -0.65
N GLY A 310 -9.51 18.45 0.34
CA GLY A 310 -10.85 19.04 0.42
C GLY A 310 -11.96 18.10 0.89
N LYS A 311 -11.67 16.96 1.53
CA LYS A 311 -12.74 16.11 2.09
C LYS A 311 -13.46 16.80 3.26
N GLU A 312 -14.79 16.68 3.28
CA GLU A 312 -15.66 17.09 4.41
C GLU A 312 -15.43 16.21 5.66
N ASN A 313 -15.06 14.95 5.42
CA ASN A 313 -14.95 13.90 6.43
C ASN A 313 -13.67 13.08 6.20
N CYS A 314 -12.77 13.11 7.18
CA CYS A 314 -11.42 12.53 7.14
C CYS A 314 -11.39 11.15 7.86
N GLY A 315 -10.36 10.34 7.65
CA GLY A 315 -10.18 9.03 8.32
C GLY A 315 -9.02 8.98 9.33
N ASP A 316 -8.42 10.14 9.53
CA ASP A 316 -7.09 10.43 10.05
C ASP A 316 -6.98 11.96 10.17
N VAL A 317 -6.13 12.43 11.07
CA VAL A 317 -5.57 13.79 11.02
C VAL A 317 -4.13 13.65 10.49
N ASP A 318 -3.89 14.16 9.29
CA ASP A 318 -2.57 14.16 8.65
C ASP A 318 -1.87 15.52 8.88
N VAL A 319 -0.76 15.57 9.62
CA VAL A 319 0.01 16.80 9.86
C VAL A 319 1.44 16.69 9.32
N MET A 320 1.90 17.70 8.60
CA MET A 320 3.29 17.86 8.18
C MET A 320 3.92 19.07 8.88
N ILE A 321 5.11 18.90 9.42
CA ILE A 321 5.95 19.96 10.01
C ILE A 321 7.16 20.16 9.09
N VAL A 322 7.50 21.42 8.82
CA VAL A 322 8.54 21.81 7.87
C VAL A 322 9.62 22.60 8.62
N ASN A 323 10.84 22.05 8.69
CA ASN A 323 11.99 22.77 9.24
C ASN A 323 12.62 23.64 8.14
N HIS A 324 12.33 24.94 8.14
CA HIS A 324 12.86 25.86 7.14
C HIS A 324 14.30 26.32 7.41
N ASP A 325 14.91 25.98 8.56
CA ASP A 325 16.36 26.11 8.73
C ASP A 325 17.08 25.27 7.67
N ASP A 326 18.03 25.91 6.97
CA ASP A 326 18.73 25.36 5.80
C ASP A 326 19.93 24.47 6.18
N ASP A 327 20.01 24.06 7.45
CA ASP A 327 21.02 23.16 7.99
C ASP A 327 20.90 21.77 7.33
N ASP A 328 22.01 21.22 6.83
CA ASP A 328 22.08 19.86 6.30
C ASP A 328 22.10 18.75 7.39
N ASP A 329 21.62 19.02 8.61
CA ASP A 329 21.49 17.99 9.64
C ASP A 329 20.22 17.14 9.45
N ASP A 330 20.41 16.01 8.79
CA ASP A 330 19.39 15.00 8.54
C ASP A 330 18.76 14.39 9.82
N LYS A 331 19.32 14.64 11.00
CA LYS A 331 18.79 14.18 12.31
C LYS A 331 17.77 15.16 12.91
N ARG A 332 17.91 16.46 12.63
CA ARG A 332 17.09 17.55 13.20
C ARG A 332 15.57 17.33 13.05
N PRO A 333 15.04 16.83 11.91
CA PRO A 333 13.61 16.48 11.78
C PRO A 333 13.11 15.39 12.75
N GLY A 334 13.97 14.42 13.11
CA GLY A 334 13.64 13.39 14.10
C GLY A 334 13.61 13.95 15.52
N GLU A 335 14.56 14.83 15.85
CA GLU A 335 14.61 15.49 17.17
C GLU A 335 13.41 16.44 17.39
N ILE A 336 13.00 17.17 16.35
CA ILE A 336 11.75 17.95 16.33
C ILE A 336 10.53 17.06 16.62
N LEU A 337 10.41 15.91 15.95
CA LEU A 337 9.30 14.99 16.19
C LEU A 337 9.31 14.43 17.61
N LYS A 338 10.49 14.11 18.15
CA LYS A 338 10.66 13.59 19.50
C LYS A 338 10.32 14.63 20.57
N LYS A 339 10.64 15.92 20.37
CA LYS A 339 10.18 17.03 21.24
C LYS A 339 8.65 17.13 21.24
N LEU A 340 8.01 17.19 20.06
CA LEU A 340 6.56 17.32 19.95
C LEU A 340 5.82 16.11 20.52
N TRP A 341 6.30 14.89 20.23
CA TRP A 341 5.72 13.66 20.76
C TRP A 341 5.76 13.67 22.30
N ASN A 342 6.90 14.02 22.91
CA ASN A 342 7.00 14.16 24.37
C ASN A 342 5.99 15.17 24.91
N LEU A 343 5.89 16.36 24.30
CA LEU A 343 5.00 17.42 24.77
C LEU A 343 3.52 16.99 24.69
N LEU A 344 3.08 16.43 23.56
CA LEU A 344 1.71 15.92 23.40
C LEU A 344 1.41 14.71 24.30
N LYS A 345 2.42 13.90 24.65
CA LYS A 345 2.30 12.78 25.60
C LYS A 345 2.15 13.28 27.04
N ILE A 346 3.00 14.21 27.47
CA ILE A 346 2.98 14.82 28.81
C ILE A 346 1.70 15.66 29.02
N GLN A 347 1.27 16.41 28.00
CA GLN A 347 -0.01 17.13 28.04
C GLN A 347 -1.23 16.18 27.97
N GLY A 348 -1.05 14.87 27.82
CA GLY A 348 -2.13 13.87 27.90
C GLY A 348 -2.99 13.72 26.65
N PHE A 349 -2.55 14.23 25.50
CA PHE A 349 -3.30 14.13 24.24
C PHE A 349 -3.06 12.82 23.48
N LEU A 350 -1.89 12.20 23.60
CA LEU A 350 -1.53 10.95 22.91
C LEU A 350 -1.81 9.71 23.78
N THR A 351 -2.93 9.02 23.58
CA THR A 351 -3.33 7.88 24.43
C THR A 351 -2.50 6.63 24.13
N ASP A 352 -2.43 6.23 22.85
CA ASP A 352 -1.85 4.97 22.40
C ASP A 352 -0.93 5.20 21.19
N ASP A 353 0.28 4.64 21.23
CA ASP A 353 1.29 4.78 20.18
C ASP A 353 1.18 3.60 19.19
N LEU A 354 0.96 3.91 17.90
CA LEU A 354 0.66 2.90 16.88
C LEU A 354 1.92 2.30 16.21
N VAL A 355 3.06 2.98 16.35
CA VAL A 355 4.41 2.46 16.07
C VAL A 355 5.22 2.58 17.36
N ASN A 356 6.12 1.62 17.64
CA ASN A 356 7.05 1.73 18.76
C ASN A 356 8.03 2.88 18.48
N PHE A 357 7.75 4.07 19.01
CA PHE A 357 8.51 5.30 18.78
C PHE A 357 9.76 5.43 19.68
N ILE A 358 9.85 4.62 20.74
CA ILE A 358 10.82 4.76 21.84
C ILE A 358 11.90 3.65 21.81
N GLN A 359 11.68 2.57 21.07
CA GLN A 359 12.36 1.27 21.27
C GLN A 359 13.46 1.00 20.22
N SER A 360 14.10 2.07 19.75
CA SER A 360 15.12 2.09 18.69
C SER A 360 16.46 2.60 19.22
N ASP A 361 16.96 1.97 20.28
CA ASP A 361 18.12 2.36 21.10
C ASP A 361 19.48 2.55 20.36
N ASN A 362 19.52 2.43 19.03
CA ASN A 362 20.66 2.78 18.17
C ASN A 362 20.30 3.53 16.86
N THR A 363 19.02 3.78 16.55
CA THR A 363 18.58 4.47 15.29
C THR A 363 17.59 5.61 15.50
N ASP A 364 17.39 6.03 16.76
CA ASP A 364 16.43 7.02 17.23
C ASP A 364 16.44 8.40 16.53
N LYS A 365 17.51 8.73 15.81
CA LYS A 365 17.67 10.04 15.12
C LYS A 365 17.07 10.10 13.71
N GLU A 366 16.67 8.98 13.12
CA GLU A 366 16.13 8.94 11.74
C GLU A 366 14.59 8.94 11.67
N ASN A 367 13.88 8.73 12.79
CA ASN A 367 12.44 8.55 12.72
C ASN A 367 11.69 9.87 12.54
N ARG A 368 11.39 10.22 11.29
CA ARG A 368 10.63 11.42 10.89
C ARG A 368 9.11 11.22 10.80
N LYS A 369 8.57 10.07 11.25
CA LYS A 369 7.16 9.70 11.08
C LYS A 369 6.57 9.11 12.36
N TYR A 370 5.54 9.77 12.89
CA TYR A 370 4.77 9.27 14.03
C TYR A 370 3.36 8.86 13.57
N TYR A 371 2.86 7.79 14.17
CA TYR A 371 1.50 7.31 14.00
C TYR A 371 0.96 7.01 15.40
N GLY A 372 -0.16 7.60 15.76
CA GLY A 372 -0.69 7.56 17.12
C GLY A 372 -2.20 7.69 17.20
N ILE A 373 -2.70 7.56 18.42
CA ILE A 373 -4.05 7.92 18.81
C ILE A 373 -3.99 9.23 19.59
N PHE A 374 -4.70 10.24 19.07
CA PHE A 374 -4.95 11.51 19.73
C PHE A 374 -6.37 11.50 20.33
N LYS A 375 -6.55 12.02 21.55
CA LYS A 375 -7.88 12.31 22.11
C LYS A 375 -7.96 13.78 22.51
N LEU A 376 -9.01 14.47 22.10
CA LEU A 376 -9.34 15.79 22.65
C LEU A 376 -9.74 15.65 24.15
N LYS A 377 -9.55 16.73 24.92
CA LYS A 377 -9.84 16.73 26.36
C LYS A 377 -11.33 16.99 26.61
N GLY A 378 -12.01 15.96 27.08
CA GLY A 378 -13.43 15.94 27.40
C GLY A 378 -13.91 14.49 27.51
N ASP A 379 -15.05 14.26 28.17
CA ASP A 379 -15.57 12.90 28.37
C ASP A 379 -16.17 12.32 27.08
N GLU A 380 -16.94 13.11 26.34
CA GLU A 380 -17.57 12.74 25.06
C GLU A 380 -16.62 12.79 23.84
N GLU A 381 -15.42 13.35 24.00
CA GLU A 381 -14.44 13.45 22.92
C GLU A 381 -13.94 12.06 22.47
N LYS A 382 -13.60 11.91 21.18
CA LYS A 382 -13.32 10.59 20.58
C LYS A 382 -11.83 10.35 20.35
N HIS A 383 -11.43 9.09 20.35
CA HIS A 383 -10.07 8.67 19.98
C HIS A 383 -9.93 8.73 18.45
N ARG A 384 -9.02 9.57 17.96
CA ARG A 384 -8.76 9.76 16.52
C ARG A 384 -7.34 9.33 16.16
N ARG A 385 -7.12 8.85 14.93
CA ARG A 385 -5.75 8.63 14.44
C ARG A 385 -5.10 9.97 14.09
N LEU A 386 -3.85 10.10 14.49
CA LEU A 386 -2.99 11.22 14.17
C LEU A 386 -1.69 10.68 13.56
N ASP A 387 -1.43 11.09 12.33
CA ASP A 387 -0.24 10.76 11.56
C ASP A 387 0.57 12.07 11.41
N ILE A 388 1.80 12.12 11.95
CA ILE A 388 2.67 13.31 11.93
C ILE A 388 3.94 13.01 11.13
N PHE A 389 4.31 13.92 10.23
CA PHE A 389 5.51 13.83 9.40
C PHE A 389 6.37 15.09 9.58
N VAL A 390 7.70 14.93 9.65
CA VAL A 390 8.64 16.08 9.66
C VAL A 390 9.55 16.02 8.45
N VAL A 391 9.72 17.15 7.77
CA VAL A 391 10.56 17.32 6.57
C VAL A 391 11.42 18.57 6.69
N SER A 392 12.56 18.62 6.01
CA SER A 392 13.33 19.87 5.88
C SER A 392 12.78 20.77 4.76
N GLY A 393 13.15 22.05 4.75
CA GLY A 393 12.70 23.02 3.74
C GLY A 393 13.04 22.59 2.32
N ARG A 394 14.19 21.93 2.11
CA ARG A 394 14.61 21.36 0.81
C ARG A 394 13.73 20.17 0.37
N GLU A 395 13.16 19.44 1.32
CA GLU A 395 12.25 18.31 1.07
C GLU A 395 10.79 18.74 0.87
N TYR A 396 10.43 19.96 1.32
CA TYR A 396 9.06 20.48 1.42
C TYR A 396 8.16 20.13 0.24
N ALA A 397 8.58 20.45 -1.00
CA ALA A 397 7.74 20.21 -2.19
C ALA A 397 7.46 18.71 -2.44
N SER A 398 8.40 17.82 -2.10
CA SER A 398 8.25 16.37 -2.24
C SER A 398 7.48 15.75 -1.08
N GLY A 399 7.69 16.26 0.14
CA GLY A 399 6.93 15.89 1.33
C GLY A 399 5.46 16.27 1.18
N LEU A 400 5.20 17.54 0.86
CA LEU A 400 3.88 18.09 0.60
C LEU A 400 3.14 17.30 -0.49
N PHE A 401 3.81 16.99 -1.61
CA PHE A 401 3.27 16.14 -2.66
C PHE A 401 2.90 14.75 -2.10
N HIS A 402 3.83 14.06 -1.44
CA HIS A 402 3.63 12.69 -0.97
C HIS A 402 2.50 12.64 0.07
N TYR A 403 2.56 13.47 1.11
CA TYR A 403 1.58 13.44 2.18
C TYR A 403 0.23 14.07 1.77
N THR A 404 0.16 14.96 0.77
CA THR A 404 -1.14 15.37 0.18
C THR A 404 -1.84 14.20 -0.49
N GLY A 405 -1.13 13.32 -1.21
CA GLY A 405 -1.74 12.16 -1.88
C GLY A 405 -2.66 12.54 -3.06
N SER A 406 -3.58 11.67 -3.51
CA SER A 406 -3.96 10.36 -2.96
C SER A 406 -2.94 9.25 -3.24
N ALA A 407 -3.13 8.07 -2.62
CA ALA A 407 -2.24 6.92 -2.84
C ALA A 407 -2.15 6.50 -4.32
N MET A 408 -3.25 6.56 -5.08
CA MET A 408 -3.26 6.26 -6.53
C MET A 408 -2.55 7.34 -7.37
N PHE A 409 -2.72 8.61 -7.00
CA PHE A 409 -2.00 9.72 -7.63
C PHE A 409 -0.49 9.59 -7.38
N ASN A 410 -0.07 9.39 -6.13
CA ASN A 410 1.32 9.15 -5.75
C ASN A 410 1.93 7.95 -6.49
N ARG A 411 1.22 6.81 -6.52
CA ARG A 411 1.65 5.61 -7.26
C ARG A 411 1.89 5.92 -8.74
N THR A 412 1.02 6.73 -9.34
CA THR A 412 1.10 7.12 -10.75
C THR A 412 2.29 8.03 -11.04
N VAL A 413 2.46 9.11 -10.28
CA VAL A 413 3.58 10.03 -10.53
C VAL A 413 4.92 9.35 -10.26
N LYS A 414 4.98 8.42 -9.27
CA LYS A 414 6.16 7.55 -9.06
C LYS A 414 6.42 6.59 -10.23
N ILE A 415 5.39 6.13 -10.95
CA ILE A 415 5.55 5.36 -12.21
C ILE A 415 6.01 6.27 -13.36
N LEU A 416 5.47 7.50 -13.46
CA LEU A 416 5.87 8.49 -14.47
C LEU A 416 7.34 8.92 -14.31
N ALA A 417 7.79 9.13 -13.07
CA ALA A 417 9.19 9.41 -12.74
C ALA A 417 10.11 8.28 -13.21
N ARG A 418 9.77 7.01 -12.92
CA ARG A 418 10.56 5.85 -13.37
C ARG A 418 10.66 5.77 -14.89
N LYS A 419 9.57 6.06 -15.62
CA LYS A 419 9.57 6.16 -17.10
C LYS A 419 10.38 7.35 -17.66
N LYS A 420 10.85 8.25 -16.80
CA LYS A 420 11.76 9.38 -17.11
C LYS A 420 13.17 9.17 -16.54
N ASN A 421 13.51 7.95 -16.11
CA ASN A 421 14.76 7.60 -15.42
C ASN A 421 14.99 8.41 -14.13
N MET A 422 13.91 8.61 -13.37
CA MET A 422 13.90 9.34 -12.10
C MET A 422 13.23 8.51 -10.98
N ILE A 423 13.64 8.74 -9.74
CA ILE A 423 12.99 8.21 -8.53
C ILE A 423 12.34 9.37 -7.77
N LEU A 424 11.04 9.26 -7.50
CA LEU A 424 10.29 10.19 -6.66
C LEU A 424 9.98 9.56 -5.29
N THR A 425 10.41 10.23 -4.21
CA THR A 425 10.14 9.87 -2.82
C THR A 425 9.39 11.01 -2.10
N GLU A 426 9.19 10.87 -0.79
CA GLU A 426 8.86 11.96 0.15
C GLU A 426 9.99 12.98 0.30
N ARG A 427 11.25 12.59 0.09
CA ARG A 427 12.43 13.45 0.29
C ARG A 427 12.83 14.22 -0.97
N GLY A 428 12.59 13.68 -2.16
CA GLY A 428 13.02 14.33 -3.41
C GLY A 428 12.64 13.62 -4.70
N LEU A 429 12.96 14.29 -5.81
CA LEU A 429 12.97 13.74 -7.17
C LEU A 429 14.41 13.63 -7.67
N TYR A 430 14.93 12.41 -7.77
CA TYR A 430 16.32 12.13 -8.11
C TYR A 430 16.41 11.62 -9.56
N ALA A 431 17.32 12.17 -10.36
CA ALA A 431 17.58 11.74 -11.74
C ALA A 431 18.80 10.79 -11.80
N GLY A 432 18.92 10.01 -12.88
CA GLY A 432 20.07 9.12 -13.11
C GLY A 432 20.12 7.85 -12.24
N THR A 433 19.32 7.80 -11.17
CA THR A 433 19.24 6.68 -10.23
C THR A 433 18.47 5.49 -10.81
N ILE A 434 19.14 4.70 -11.65
CA ILE A 434 18.67 3.35 -12.01
C ILE A 434 18.93 2.45 -10.80
N ARG A 435 17.86 1.99 -10.13
CA ARG A 435 17.98 0.77 -9.30
C ARG A 435 18.35 -0.36 -10.25
N LYS A 436 19.49 -1.02 -10.04
CA LYS A 436 19.76 -2.33 -10.65
C LYS A 436 18.57 -3.24 -10.33
N ASP A 437 17.89 -3.74 -11.36
CA ASP A 437 16.87 -4.77 -11.16
C ASP A 437 17.56 -6.00 -10.52
N PRO A 438 16.99 -6.67 -9.50
CA PRO A 438 17.65 -7.78 -8.78
C PRO A 438 17.86 -9.08 -9.58
N GLY A 439 17.82 -9.02 -10.91
CA GLY A 439 17.86 -10.16 -11.84
C GLY A 439 18.42 -9.80 -13.22
N GLY A 440 19.48 -8.99 -13.24
CA GLY A 440 20.37 -8.80 -14.38
C GLY A 440 21.75 -9.36 -14.07
#